data_AF-A0A4W3GL63-F1
#
_entry.id   AF-A0A4W3GL63-F1
#
_cell.length_a   1.000
_cell.length_b   1.000
_cell.length_c   1.000
_cell.angle_alpha   90.00
_cell.angle_beta   90.00
_cell.angle_gamma   90.00
#
_symmetry.space_group_name_H-M   'P 1'
#
loop_
_entity.id
_entity.type
_entity.pdbx_description
1 polymer ?
#
loop_
_entity_poly.entity_id
_entity_poly.type
_entity_poly.pdbx_seq_one_letter_code
_entity_poly.pdbx_strand_id
1 'polypeptide(L)'
;DQASSVRRAVQSGNINLRDRLAIELHPDGRHGIVRVDKQPLAARLVDLPCILESHKTIDKKTFYKTADLCQMLVCSTEGELYPPQEEVGPADPKNKKKDKDKEKKFLWNHSITCPLKNVRKRRFRKTAKKKYIESPDVEKEVKRLLSTDAEAVSVRWEVIAEDETKEVENQGSSPASSGHKPGPAPAGERPE
;
A
#
# COMPACT_ATOMS: atom_id res chain seq x y z
N ASP A 1 11.47 0.08 -32.15
CA ASP A 1 12.63 -0.46 -32.92
C ASP A 1 13.57 -1.36 -32.12
N GLN A 2 14.06 -0.94 -30.96
CA GLN A 2 15.01 -1.74 -30.14
C GLN A 2 14.50 -3.15 -29.78
N ALA A 3 13.26 -3.26 -29.29
CA ALA A 3 12.65 -4.55 -28.94
C ALA A 3 12.56 -5.52 -30.13
N SER A 4 12.33 -5.01 -31.35
CA SER A 4 12.28 -5.81 -32.57
C SER A 4 13.67 -6.31 -32.97
N SER A 5 14.72 -5.50 -32.78
CA SER A 5 16.11 -5.93 -33.00
C SER A 5 16.49 -7.07 -32.06
N VAL A 6 16.23 -6.90 -30.75
CA VAL A 6 16.51 -7.92 -29.74
C VAL A 6 15.70 -9.20 -30.02
N ARG A 7 14.42 -9.07 -30.40
CA ARG A 7 13.58 -10.21 -30.77
C ARG A 7 14.20 -11.04 -31.91
N ARG A 8 14.65 -10.38 -32.99
CA ARG A 8 15.32 -11.07 -34.10
C ARG A 8 16.63 -11.74 -33.67
N ALA A 9 17.40 -11.08 -32.79
CA ALA A 9 18.65 -11.63 -32.26
C ALA A 9 18.42 -12.88 -31.39
N VAL A 10 17.36 -12.90 -30.59
CA VAL A 10 16.99 -14.08 -29.78
C VAL A 10 16.52 -15.22 -30.68
N GLN A 11 15.71 -14.92 -31.69
CA GLN A 11 15.16 -15.92 -32.62
C GLN A 11 16.22 -16.56 -33.52
N SER A 12 17.28 -15.84 -33.87
CA SER A 12 18.36 -16.39 -34.70
C SER A 12 19.22 -17.42 -33.96
N GLY A 13 19.10 -17.52 -32.63
CA GLY A 13 19.88 -18.46 -31.81
C GLY A 13 21.40 -18.22 -31.87
N ASN A 14 21.83 -17.07 -32.39
CA ASN A 14 23.23 -16.79 -32.63
C ASN A 14 23.95 -16.48 -31.30
N ILE A 15 25.15 -17.03 -31.13
CA ILE A 15 25.95 -16.91 -29.90
C ILE A 15 26.36 -15.47 -29.57
N ASN A 16 26.31 -14.57 -30.55
CA ASN A 16 26.69 -13.17 -30.40
C ASN A 16 25.69 -12.30 -29.62
N LEU A 17 24.57 -12.84 -29.15
CA LEU A 17 23.60 -12.06 -28.35
C LEU A 17 24.26 -11.44 -27.10
N ARG A 18 25.25 -12.12 -26.51
CA ARG A 18 26.00 -11.62 -25.34
C ARG A 18 26.74 -10.31 -25.62
N ASP A 19 27.25 -10.13 -26.84
CA ASP A 19 27.95 -8.90 -27.24
C ASP A 19 26.97 -7.78 -27.64
N ARG A 20 25.75 -8.17 -28.00
CA ARG A 20 24.70 -7.27 -28.49
C ARG A 20 23.79 -6.75 -27.38
N LEU A 21 23.60 -7.50 -26.30
CA LEU A 21 22.72 -7.13 -25.20
C LEU A 21 23.46 -7.19 -23.87
N ALA A 22 23.61 -6.05 -23.22
CA ALA A 22 24.19 -5.95 -21.88
C ALA A 22 23.26 -5.18 -20.93
N ILE A 23 23.24 -5.57 -19.67
CA ILE A 23 22.45 -4.95 -18.61
C ILE A 23 23.41 -4.58 -17.48
N GLU A 24 23.40 -3.31 -17.10
CA GLU A 24 24.14 -2.75 -15.98
C GLU A 24 23.12 -2.16 -15.00
N LEU A 25 23.21 -2.51 -13.73
CA LEU A 25 22.36 -1.94 -12.68
C LEU A 25 23.19 -0.99 -11.82
N HIS A 26 22.61 0.17 -11.54
CA HIS A 26 23.23 1.14 -10.64
C HIS A 26 23.19 0.65 -9.19
N PRO A 27 24.08 1.15 -8.31
CA PRO A 27 24.13 0.71 -6.91
C PRO A 27 22.84 0.94 -6.10
N ASP A 28 21.96 1.83 -6.57
CA ASP A 28 20.67 2.10 -5.92
C ASP A 28 19.63 0.99 -6.12
N GLY A 29 19.92 0.00 -6.97
CA GLY A 29 19.04 -1.14 -7.28
C GLY A 29 17.75 -0.77 -8.01
N ARG A 30 17.59 0.49 -8.45
CA ARG A 30 16.36 0.99 -9.08
C ARG A 30 16.59 1.56 -10.46
N HIS A 31 17.80 2.01 -10.77
CA HIS A 31 18.16 2.47 -12.09
C HIS A 31 19.22 1.57 -12.73
N GLY A 32 19.42 1.71 -14.03
CA GLY A 32 20.44 0.98 -14.76
C GLY A 32 20.55 1.44 -16.20
N ILE A 33 21.40 0.75 -16.96
CA ILE A 33 21.61 0.98 -18.39
C ILE A 33 21.47 -0.35 -19.10
N VAL A 34 20.57 -0.40 -20.08
CA VAL A 34 20.47 -1.53 -21.01
C VAL A 34 21.09 -1.11 -22.33
N ARG A 35 22.11 -1.85 -22.78
CA ARG A 35 22.78 -1.60 -24.06
C ARG A 35 22.30 -2.61 -25.09
N VAL A 36 21.73 -2.11 -26.19
CA VAL A 36 21.34 -2.92 -27.35
C VAL A 36 22.20 -2.47 -28.53
N ASP A 37 22.99 -3.38 -29.09
CA ASP A 37 23.94 -3.08 -30.17
C ASP A 37 24.84 -1.86 -29.83
N LYS A 38 25.32 -1.84 -28.57
CA LYS A 38 26.10 -0.75 -27.95
C LYS A 38 25.36 0.58 -27.77
N GLN A 39 24.09 0.69 -28.17
CA GLN A 39 23.25 1.87 -27.92
C GLN A 39 22.71 1.82 -26.48
N PRO A 40 23.03 2.79 -25.62
CA PRO A 40 22.57 2.81 -24.24
C PRO A 40 21.12 3.28 -24.14
N LEU A 41 20.35 2.61 -23.28
CA LEU A 41 19.00 2.97 -22.90
C LEU A 41 18.95 3.15 -21.38
N ALA A 42 18.40 4.27 -20.93
CA ALA A 42 18.15 4.47 -19.50
C ALA A 42 17.12 3.45 -19.04
N ALA A 43 17.43 2.75 -17.95
CA ALA A 43 16.60 1.67 -17.43
C ALA A 43 16.14 1.96 -16.00
N ARG A 44 14.91 1.55 -15.67
CA ARG A 44 14.32 1.71 -14.34
C ARG A 44 13.58 0.47 -13.92
N LEU A 45 13.91 -0.06 -12.75
CA LEU A 45 13.27 -1.23 -12.14
C LEU A 45 12.00 -0.80 -11.39
N VAL A 46 10.85 -1.30 -11.87
CA VAL A 46 9.53 -0.97 -11.32
C VAL A 46 8.85 -2.17 -10.70
N ASP A 47 8.03 -1.93 -9.69
CA ASP A 47 7.28 -2.96 -8.98
C ASP A 47 5.88 -3.14 -9.61
N LEU A 48 5.66 -4.31 -10.18
CA LEU A 48 4.38 -4.70 -10.77
C LEU A 48 3.32 -4.85 -9.66
N PRO A 49 2.05 -4.52 -9.96
CA PRO A 49 0.97 -4.67 -9.01
C PRO A 49 0.50 -6.11 -8.82
N CYS A 50 0.66 -6.95 -9.85
CA CYS A 50 0.25 -8.34 -9.83
C CYS A 50 1.50 -9.23 -9.75
N ILE A 51 1.45 -10.29 -8.95
CA ILE A 51 2.42 -11.37 -9.00
C ILE A 51 2.14 -12.17 -10.28
N LEU A 52 3.16 -12.35 -11.11
CA LEU A 52 3.10 -13.17 -12.31
C LEU A 52 3.89 -14.45 -12.07
N GLU A 53 3.35 -15.59 -12.50
CA GLU A 53 4.05 -16.86 -12.38
C GLU A 53 4.59 -17.30 -13.74
N SER A 54 5.86 -17.70 -13.77
CA SER A 54 6.44 -18.40 -14.90
C SER A 54 6.26 -19.90 -14.73
N HIS A 55 5.89 -20.56 -15.82
CA HIS A 55 5.67 -21.99 -15.86
C HIS A 55 6.40 -22.61 -17.05
N LYS A 56 6.95 -23.80 -16.85
CA LYS A 56 7.48 -24.64 -17.94
C LYS A 56 6.57 -25.83 -18.18
N THR A 57 6.52 -26.29 -19.42
CA THR A 57 5.77 -27.47 -19.84
C THR A 57 6.49 -28.18 -20.97
N ILE A 58 6.24 -29.49 -21.12
CA ILE A 58 6.71 -30.29 -22.25
C ILE A 58 5.51 -30.72 -23.11
N ASP A 59 4.41 -31.13 -22.45
CA ASP A 59 3.18 -31.68 -23.07
C ASP A 59 2.12 -30.61 -23.38
N LYS A 60 2.32 -29.35 -22.95
CA LYS A 60 1.36 -28.24 -23.02
C LYS A 60 0.05 -28.46 -22.24
N LYS A 61 0.05 -29.41 -21.30
CA LYS A 61 -1.08 -29.73 -20.43
C LYS A 61 -0.70 -29.61 -18.96
N THR A 62 0.43 -30.20 -18.60
CA THR A 62 0.99 -30.15 -17.25
C THR A 62 2.00 -29.02 -17.18
N PHE A 63 1.79 -28.10 -16.25
CA PHE A 63 2.63 -26.92 -16.05
C PHE A 63 3.32 -26.99 -14.70
N TYR A 64 4.62 -26.70 -14.70
CA TYR A 64 5.44 -26.69 -13.49
C TYR A 64 5.91 -25.26 -13.25
N LYS A 65 5.58 -24.72 -12.06
CA LYS A 65 6.00 -23.39 -11.64
C LYS A 65 7.53 -23.30 -11.58
N THR A 66 8.09 -22.21 -12.11
CA THR A 66 9.55 -21.97 -12.12
C THR A 66 9.96 -20.74 -11.32
N ALA A 67 9.15 -19.68 -11.31
CA ALA A 67 9.44 -18.46 -10.55
C ALA A 67 8.21 -17.57 -10.42
N ASP A 68 8.23 -16.73 -9.37
CA ASP A 68 7.36 -15.56 -9.21
C ASP A 68 8.07 -14.31 -9.75
N LEU A 69 7.35 -13.49 -10.52
CA LEU A 69 7.82 -12.26 -11.13
C LEU A 69 6.95 -11.10 -10.66
N CYS A 70 7.57 -10.14 -9.97
CA CYS A 70 6.89 -8.97 -9.43
C CYS A 70 7.53 -7.64 -9.82
N GLN A 71 8.56 -7.66 -10.68
CA GLN A 71 9.27 -6.47 -11.13
C GLN A 71 9.49 -6.47 -12.65
N MET A 72 9.70 -5.29 -13.21
CA MET A 72 9.96 -5.09 -14.63
C MET A 72 11.04 -4.01 -14.81
N LEU A 73 12.03 -4.28 -15.67
CA LEU A 73 13.02 -3.29 -16.07
C LEU A 73 12.53 -2.53 -17.30
N VAL A 74 12.16 -1.27 -17.13
CA VAL A 74 11.63 -0.41 -18.20
C VAL A 74 12.76 0.40 -18.81
N CYS A 75 12.94 0.31 -20.12
CA CYS A 75 13.97 1.03 -20.86
C CYS A 75 13.38 2.22 -21.61
N SER A 76 14.11 3.33 -21.66
CA SER A 76 13.76 4.55 -22.39
C SER A 76 14.95 5.07 -23.19
N THR A 77 14.69 5.63 -24.37
CA THR A 77 15.67 6.33 -25.20
C THR A 77 15.92 7.76 -24.74
N GLU A 78 14.98 8.36 -24.02
CA GLU A 78 15.00 9.77 -23.62
C GLU A 78 15.36 9.98 -22.14
N GLY A 79 15.57 8.89 -21.40
CA GLY A 79 15.89 8.96 -19.97
C GLY A 79 17.35 9.32 -19.71
N GLU A 80 17.61 9.86 -18.51
CA GLU A 80 18.96 10.11 -18.02
C GLU A 80 19.66 8.78 -17.67
N LEU A 81 20.88 8.57 -18.21
CA LEU A 81 21.63 7.33 -18.00
C LEU A 81 22.18 7.19 -16.58
N TYR A 82 22.51 8.32 -15.94
CA TYR A 82 23.02 8.40 -14.58
C TYR A 82 22.18 9.42 -13.81
N PRO A 83 20.96 9.07 -13.37
CA PRO A 83 20.14 9.95 -12.56
C PRO A 83 20.91 10.35 -11.29
N PRO A 84 20.77 11.59 -10.80
CA PRO A 84 21.42 12.04 -9.59
C PRO A 84 21.14 11.07 -8.44
N GLN A 85 22.20 10.60 -7.76
CA GLN A 85 22.05 9.85 -6.54
C GLN A 85 21.48 10.78 -5.47
N GLU A 86 20.25 10.51 -5.05
CA GLU A 86 19.70 11.19 -3.88
C GLU A 86 20.41 10.66 -2.63
N GLU A 87 21.26 11.50 -2.02
CA GLU A 87 21.94 11.24 -0.74
C GLU A 87 20.98 10.58 0.27
N VAL A 88 21.32 9.34 0.66
CA VAL A 88 20.64 8.63 1.76
C VAL A 88 21.20 9.18 3.06
N GLY A 89 20.69 10.35 3.46
CA GLY A 89 20.98 10.90 4.79
C GLY A 89 20.49 9.95 5.90
N PRO A 90 21.04 10.07 7.12
CA PRO A 90 20.66 9.21 8.25
C PRO A 90 19.14 9.21 8.45
N ALA A 91 18.61 8.06 8.87
CA ALA A 91 17.18 7.78 9.00
C ALA A 91 16.52 8.61 10.12
N ASP A 92 16.38 9.91 9.90
CA ASP A 92 15.61 10.79 10.75
C ASP A 92 14.10 10.52 10.55
N PRO A 93 13.29 10.51 11.62
CA PRO A 93 11.84 10.26 11.52
C PRO A 93 11.10 11.30 10.66
N LYS A 94 11.68 12.49 10.42
CA LYS A 94 11.16 13.50 9.46
C LYS A 94 11.34 13.10 7.99
N ASN A 95 12.27 12.20 7.66
CA ASN A 95 12.48 11.70 6.30
C ASN A 95 11.52 10.58 5.88
N LYS A 96 10.82 9.92 6.82
CA LYS A 96 9.88 8.80 6.50
C LYS A 96 8.81 9.17 5.47
N LYS A 97 8.31 10.41 5.48
CA LYS A 97 7.32 10.88 4.49
C LYS A 97 7.96 11.04 3.11
N LYS A 98 9.19 11.59 3.06
CA LYS A 98 9.97 11.76 1.83
C LYS A 98 10.33 10.40 1.23
N ASP A 99 10.76 9.44 2.05
CA ASP A 99 11.09 8.08 1.60
C ASP A 99 9.88 7.34 1.03
N LYS A 100 8.71 7.49 1.66
CA LYS A 100 7.47 6.91 1.15
C LYS A 100 7.05 7.50 -0.21
N ASP A 101 7.34 8.77 -0.46
CA ASP A 101 7.08 9.40 -1.75
C ASP A 101 8.11 8.97 -2.81
N LYS A 102 9.37 8.74 -2.42
CA LYS A 102 10.40 8.15 -3.29
C LYS A 102 10.02 6.74 -3.74
N GLU A 103 9.54 5.89 -2.84
CA GLU A 103 9.17 4.51 -3.16
C GLU A 103 8.00 4.45 -4.17
N LYS A 104 7.04 5.38 -4.05
CA LYS A 104 5.90 5.49 -4.98
C LYS A 104 6.32 5.70 -6.44
N LYS A 105 7.49 6.32 -6.71
CA LYS A 105 7.94 6.57 -8.09
C LYS A 105 8.27 5.28 -8.84
N PHE A 106 8.60 4.21 -8.11
CA PHE A 106 8.90 2.89 -8.68
C PHE A 106 7.68 1.95 -8.71
N LEU A 107 6.54 2.34 -8.14
CA LEU A 107 5.31 1.56 -8.23
C LEU A 107 4.69 1.68 -9.63
N TRP A 108 4.56 0.54 -10.32
CA TRP A 108 3.88 0.50 -11.61
C TRP A 108 2.36 0.38 -11.42
N ASN A 109 1.58 1.20 -12.14
CA ASN A 109 0.13 1.28 -11.95
C ASN A 109 -0.66 0.19 -12.70
N HIS A 110 -0.06 -0.41 -13.74
CA HIS A 110 -0.70 -1.37 -14.63
C HIS A 110 -0.09 -2.75 -14.43
N SER A 111 -0.79 -3.83 -14.79
CA SER A 111 -0.12 -5.10 -15.04
C SER A 111 0.21 -5.23 -16.54
N ILE A 112 0.85 -6.33 -16.94
CA ILE A 112 1.31 -6.57 -18.31
C ILE A 112 0.14 -6.79 -19.29
N THR A 113 -0.97 -7.38 -18.84
CA THR A 113 -2.11 -7.72 -19.70
C THR A 113 -3.13 -6.58 -19.82
N CYS A 114 -3.71 -6.40 -21.02
CA CYS A 114 -4.64 -5.31 -21.32
C CYS A 114 -5.80 -5.16 -20.30
N PRO A 115 -6.49 -6.23 -19.86
CA PRO A 115 -7.62 -6.13 -18.92
C PRO A 115 -7.23 -5.62 -17.51
N LEU A 116 -5.93 -5.59 -17.21
CA LEU A 116 -5.34 -5.17 -15.93
C LEU A 116 -4.70 -3.77 -15.99
N LYS A 117 -5.08 -2.95 -16.98
CA LYS A 117 -4.76 -1.52 -16.98
C LYS A 117 -5.34 -0.86 -15.72
N ASN A 118 -4.49 -0.13 -14.98
CA ASN A 118 -4.83 0.63 -13.77
C ASN A 118 -5.35 -0.25 -12.62
N VAL A 119 -4.86 -1.50 -12.53
CA VAL A 119 -5.38 -2.50 -11.59
C VAL A 119 -5.33 -2.03 -10.12
N ARG A 120 -4.27 -1.31 -9.70
CA ARG A 120 -4.14 -0.77 -8.33
C ARG A 120 -5.30 0.14 -7.92
N LYS A 121 -5.83 0.92 -8.87
CA LYS A 121 -6.90 1.91 -8.61
C LYS A 121 -8.30 1.35 -8.91
N ARG A 122 -8.41 0.43 -9.87
CA ARG A 122 -9.69 -0.01 -10.43
C ARG A 122 -10.17 -1.39 -9.98
N ARG A 123 -9.25 -2.35 -9.79
CA ARG A 123 -9.61 -3.76 -9.54
C ARG A 123 -9.17 -4.27 -8.16
N PHE A 124 -8.17 -3.65 -7.54
CA PHE A 124 -7.77 -4.01 -6.19
C PHE A 124 -8.70 -3.39 -5.15
N ARG A 125 -9.31 -4.23 -4.33
CA ARG A 125 -10.04 -3.79 -3.14
C ARG A 125 -9.04 -3.15 -2.16
N LYS A 126 -9.31 -1.92 -1.73
CA LYS A 126 -8.47 -1.25 -0.72
C LYS A 126 -8.71 -1.86 0.65
N THR A 127 -7.65 -2.12 1.39
CA THR A 127 -7.74 -2.51 2.80
C THR A 127 -8.25 -1.32 3.62
N ALA A 128 -9.36 -1.51 4.33
CA ALA A 128 -9.80 -0.54 5.32
C ALA A 128 -8.82 -0.56 6.49
N LYS A 129 -8.17 0.57 6.77
CA LYS A 129 -7.35 0.71 7.97
C LYS A 129 -8.27 0.81 9.19
N LYS A 130 -7.99 0.04 10.24
CA LYS A 130 -8.65 0.22 11.54
C LYS A 130 -8.18 1.58 12.09
N LYS A 131 -9.05 2.60 12.03
CA LYS A 131 -8.74 4.00 12.38
C LYS A 131 -8.07 4.16 13.76
N TYR A 132 -8.35 3.24 14.68
CA TYR A 132 -7.84 3.26 16.05
C TYR A 132 -6.35 2.92 16.21
N ILE A 133 -5.70 2.29 15.22
CA ILE A 133 -4.32 1.79 15.37
C ILE A 133 -3.27 2.82 14.90
N GLU A 134 -3.65 3.84 14.14
CA GLU A 134 -2.70 4.82 13.58
C GLU A 134 -3.19 6.25 13.81
N SER A 135 -3.51 6.61 15.06
CA SER A 135 -3.69 8.02 15.42
C SER A 135 -2.58 8.42 16.41
N PRO A 136 -1.43 8.89 15.90
CA PRO A 136 -0.32 9.34 16.75
C PRO A 136 -0.74 10.40 17.77
N ASP A 137 -1.74 11.21 17.40
CA ASP A 137 -2.30 12.23 18.29
C ASP A 137 -3.13 11.60 19.42
N VAL A 138 -3.90 10.55 19.13
CA VAL A 138 -4.63 9.79 20.17
C VAL A 138 -3.64 9.05 21.07
N GLU A 139 -2.62 8.41 20.51
CA GLU A 139 -1.58 7.74 21.32
C GLU A 139 -0.83 8.72 22.24
N LYS A 140 -0.47 9.89 21.70
CA LYS A 140 0.16 10.97 22.47
C LYS A 140 -0.75 11.45 23.59
N GLU A 141 -2.03 11.65 23.31
CA GLU A 141 -2.99 12.15 24.30
C GLU A 141 -3.32 11.09 25.36
N VAL A 142 -3.53 9.84 24.97
CA VAL A 142 -3.69 8.72 25.91
C VAL A 142 -2.47 8.61 26.83
N LYS A 143 -1.26 8.72 26.27
CA LYS A 143 -0.03 8.71 27.08
C LYS A 143 0.04 9.88 28.04
N ARG A 144 -0.39 11.07 27.63
CA ARG A 144 -0.45 12.27 28.48
C ARG A 144 -1.43 12.07 29.64
N LEU A 145 -2.64 11.56 29.35
CA LEU A 145 -3.67 11.26 30.35
C LEU A 145 -3.16 10.23 31.37
N LEU A 146 -2.65 9.10 30.91
CA LEU A 146 -2.12 8.05 31.79
C LEU A 146 -0.92 8.51 32.64
N SER A 147 -0.07 9.40 32.11
CA SER A 147 1.05 9.97 32.89
C SER A 147 0.55 10.91 33.98
N THR A 148 -0.47 11.71 33.68
CA THR A 148 -1.10 12.63 34.66
C THR A 148 -1.81 11.83 35.75
N ASP A 149 -2.51 10.77 35.38
CA ASP A 149 -3.20 9.87 36.32
C ASP A 149 -2.23 9.15 37.25
N ALA A 150 -1.04 8.77 36.76
CA ALA A 150 0.00 8.13 37.57
C ALA A 150 0.60 9.07 38.63
N GLU A 151 0.60 10.37 38.38
CA GLU A 151 1.07 11.41 39.31
C GLU A 151 -0.03 11.85 40.29
N ALA A 152 -1.30 11.48 40.04
CA ALA A 152 -2.43 11.90 40.86
C ALA A 152 -2.56 11.06 42.15
N VAL A 153 -3.03 11.70 43.22
CA VAL A 153 -3.30 11.03 44.51
C VAL A 153 -4.53 10.09 44.42
N SER A 154 -5.50 10.41 43.56
CA SER A 154 -6.68 9.58 43.31
C SER A 154 -7.23 9.84 41.91
N VAL A 155 -7.72 8.80 41.23
CA VAL A 155 -8.25 8.87 39.86
C VAL A 155 -9.66 8.27 39.82
N ARG A 156 -10.61 8.97 39.17
CA ARG A 156 -11.96 8.48 38.86
C ARG A 156 -12.32 8.88 37.43
N TRP A 157 -12.91 7.96 36.67
CA TRP A 157 -13.48 8.21 35.36
C TRP A 157 -14.88 7.59 35.26
N GLU A 158 -15.71 8.16 34.40
CA GLU A 158 -17.04 7.65 34.07
C GLU A 158 -17.35 7.93 32.60
N VAL A 159 -18.12 7.05 31.95
CA VAL A 159 -18.56 7.23 30.56
C VAL A 159 -19.91 7.94 30.59
N ILE A 160 -19.95 9.16 30.08
CA ILE A 160 -21.18 9.94 29.95
C ILE A 160 -21.69 9.78 28.52
N ALA A 161 -22.95 9.33 28.36
CA ALA A 161 -23.61 9.30 27.06
C ALA A 161 -24.00 10.74 26.65
N GLU A 162 -23.80 11.10 25.36
CA GLU A 162 -24.05 12.46 24.87
C GLU A 162 -25.50 12.95 25.07
N ASP A 163 -26.46 12.03 25.27
CA ASP A 163 -27.89 12.34 25.38
C ASP A 163 -28.34 12.79 26.78
N GLU A 164 -27.53 12.62 27.84
CA GLU A 164 -27.98 12.84 29.23
C GLU A 164 -27.79 14.28 29.76
N THR A 165 -27.16 15.17 29.00
CA THR A 165 -26.75 16.51 29.51
C THR A 165 -27.78 17.63 29.34
N LYS A 166 -29.01 17.35 28.85
CA LYS A 166 -30.00 18.41 28.59
C LYS A 166 -31.08 18.61 29.64
N GLU A 167 -31.19 17.79 30.67
CA GLU A 167 -32.30 17.89 31.62
C GLU A 167 -31.87 17.85 33.09
N VAL A 168 -31.07 18.83 33.55
CA VAL A 168 -31.01 19.13 34.99
C VAL A 168 -30.83 20.64 35.25
N GLU A 169 -31.81 21.45 34.85
CA GLU A 169 -32.10 22.70 35.56
C GLU A 169 -33.62 22.88 35.70
N ASN A 170 -34.05 23.16 36.93
CA ASN A 170 -35.36 23.66 37.36
C ASN A 170 -36.44 22.63 37.79
N GLN A 171 -36.58 22.39 39.09
CA GLN A 171 -37.66 22.95 39.94
C GLN A 171 -37.81 22.20 41.28
N GLY A 172 -38.01 22.96 42.35
CA GLY A 172 -38.35 22.47 43.68
C GLY A 172 -39.85 22.25 43.92
N SER A 173 -40.13 21.34 44.86
CA SER A 173 -41.33 21.10 45.68
C SER A 173 -42.70 20.71 45.06
N SER A 174 -43.24 19.62 45.64
CA SER A 174 -44.41 18.75 45.37
C SER A 174 -45.81 19.37 45.71
N PRO A 175 -46.99 18.65 45.70
CA PRO A 175 -47.27 17.22 45.45
C PRO A 175 -48.57 16.82 44.66
N ALA A 176 -48.63 15.51 44.34
CA ALA A 176 -49.80 14.60 44.18
C ALA A 176 -50.79 14.70 42.99
N SER A 177 -50.85 13.64 42.15
CA SER A 177 -51.94 12.64 42.15
C SER A 177 -51.80 11.54 41.07
N SER A 178 -52.04 10.30 41.51
CA SER A 178 -52.52 9.07 40.85
C SER A 178 -52.43 8.83 39.33
N GLY A 179 -51.96 7.62 38.97
CA GLY A 179 -52.48 6.91 37.78
C GLY A 179 -51.56 5.82 37.20
N HIS A 180 -51.80 4.56 37.54
CA HIS A 180 -51.19 3.36 36.94
C HIS A 180 -51.56 3.15 35.46
N LYS A 181 -50.62 2.70 34.60
CA LYS A 181 -50.53 1.30 34.09
C LYS A 181 -49.37 1.10 33.07
N PRO A 182 -48.71 -0.08 33.05
CA PRO A 182 -47.63 -0.41 32.11
C PRO A 182 -48.07 -1.35 30.96
N GLY A 183 -47.25 -1.40 29.90
CA GLY A 183 -47.19 -2.52 28.94
C GLY A 183 -46.46 -2.16 27.64
N PRO A 184 -46.08 -3.13 26.77
CA PRO A 184 -45.65 -4.51 27.02
C PRO A 184 -44.25 -4.83 26.41
N ALA A 185 -43.76 -6.04 26.72
CA ALA A 185 -42.48 -6.63 26.31
C ALA A 185 -42.45 -7.10 24.83
N PRO A 186 -41.29 -7.56 24.29
CA PRO A 186 -41.03 -7.64 22.85
C PRO A 186 -41.52 -8.96 22.21
N ALA A 187 -41.91 -8.87 20.94
CA ALA A 187 -42.12 -9.99 20.02
C ALA A 187 -41.33 -9.69 18.72
N GLY A 188 -40.74 -10.63 18.01
CA GLY A 188 -40.75 -12.07 18.09
C GLY A 188 -39.79 -12.63 17.03
N GLU A 189 -39.48 -13.90 17.19
CA GLU A 189 -38.61 -14.71 16.34
C GLU A 189 -39.14 -14.86 14.90
N ARG A 190 -38.20 -15.11 13.98
CA ARG A 190 -38.46 -15.51 12.60
C ARG A 190 -38.92 -16.97 12.53
N PRO A 191 -39.73 -17.34 11.54
CA PRO A 191 -39.71 -18.69 11.00
C PRO A 191 -39.02 -18.76 9.64
N GLU A 192 -38.28 -19.87 9.50
CA GLU A 192 -37.72 -20.61 8.34
C GLU A 192 -37.42 -19.91 7.00
#